data_AF-A0A9W4N4T8-F1
#
_entry.id   AF-A0A9W4N4T8-F1
#
_cell.length_a   1.000
_cell.length_b   1.000
_cell.length_c   1.000
_cell.angle_alpha   90.00
_cell.angle_beta   90.00
_cell.angle_gamma   90.00
#
_symmetry.space_group_name_H-M   'P 1'
#
loop_
_entity.id
_entity.type
_entity.pdbx_description
1 polymer ?
#
loop_
_entity_poly.entity_id
_entity_poly.type
_entity_poly.pdbx_seq_one_letter_code
_entity_poly.pdbx_strand_id
1 'polypeptide(L)'
;MSHLDPDLTEESATDESFLQRHSLLCRWQKQLEFFLYHICRSVAPALADQCHWSCPEAAELSRLSEKVTEFFCFKHKKYFQSCGITEYEREAFCSDLHSIRQIRHCAVHRVPVNAATIAKYARSAHHVLAILKRLGGTEFQEAFGGLVSLVIFTMTPDEFC
;
A
#
# COMPACT_ATOMS: atom_id res chain seq x y z
N MET A 1 3.97 9.96 -51.71
CA MET A 1 4.34 10.50 -50.39
C MET A 1 3.13 10.32 -49.50
N SER A 2 3.17 9.27 -48.69
CA SER A 2 2.11 8.88 -47.75
C SER A 2 2.09 9.88 -46.59
N HIS A 3 0.94 10.53 -46.41
CA HIS A 3 0.59 11.25 -45.20
C HIS A 3 0.63 10.26 -44.03
N LEU A 4 1.60 10.42 -43.14
CA LEU A 4 1.55 9.81 -41.81
C LEU A 4 0.70 10.73 -40.95
N ASP A 5 -0.47 10.25 -40.54
CA ASP A 5 -1.34 10.92 -39.59
C ASP A 5 -0.64 10.99 -38.21
N PRO A 6 -0.37 12.19 -37.68
CA PRO A 6 0.30 12.37 -36.37
C PRO A 6 -0.61 12.01 -35.17
N ASP A 7 -1.90 11.78 -35.40
CA ASP A 7 -2.92 11.60 -34.35
C ASP A 7 -2.88 10.20 -33.71
N LEU A 8 -2.44 9.18 -34.45
CA LEU A 8 -2.42 7.79 -33.97
C LEU A 8 -1.30 7.49 -32.95
N THR A 9 -0.31 8.37 -32.83
CA THR A 9 0.85 8.16 -31.93
C THR A 9 0.66 8.72 -30.52
N GLU A 10 -0.17 9.74 -30.33
CA GLU A 10 -0.40 10.34 -28.99
C GLU A 10 -1.46 9.57 -28.18
N GLU A 11 -2.55 9.13 -28.82
CA GLU A 11 -3.56 8.29 -28.15
C GLU A 11 -2.98 6.94 -27.69
N SER A 12 -2.16 6.28 -28.52
CA SER A 12 -1.57 5.00 -28.13
C SER A 12 -0.59 5.11 -26.97
N ALA A 13 0.18 6.21 -26.90
CA ALA A 13 1.15 6.45 -25.83
C ALA A 13 0.47 6.78 -24.49
N THR A 14 -0.65 7.51 -24.52
CA THR A 14 -1.42 7.84 -23.31
C THR A 14 -2.15 6.62 -22.74
N ASP A 15 -2.69 5.76 -23.60
CA ASP A 15 -3.33 4.50 -23.20
C ASP A 15 -2.33 3.50 -22.59
N GLU A 16 -1.15 3.35 -23.20
CA GLU A 16 -0.11 2.47 -22.65
C GLU A 16 0.38 2.98 -21.29
N SER A 17 0.60 4.29 -21.17
CA SER A 17 1.01 4.93 -19.92
C SER A 17 -0.06 4.78 -18.82
N PHE A 18 -1.34 4.85 -19.18
CA PHE A 18 -2.44 4.58 -18.26
C PHE A 18 -2.43 3.13 -17.79
N LEU A 19 -2.35 2.16 -18.72
CA LEU A 19 -2.36 0.73 -18.40
C LEU A 19 -1.19 0.32 -17.51
N GLN A 20 0.01 0.86 -17.75
CA GLN A 20 1.18 0.63 -16.91
C GLN A 20 0.96 1.11 -15.46
N ARG A 21 0.47 2.35 -15.29
CA ARG A 21 0.16 2.90 -13.96
C ARG A 21 -0.99 2.17 -13.27
N HIS A 22 -2.02 1.79 -14.02
CA HIS A 22 -3.15 1.02 -13.47
C HIS A 22 -2.70 -0.36 -12.97
N SER A 23 -1.92 -1.08 -13.78
CA SER A 23 -1.32 -2.37 -13.40
C SER A 23 -0.47 -2.24 -12.13
N LEU A 24 0.32 -1.17 -12.03
CA LEU A 24 1.11 -0.86 -10.86
C LEU A 24 0.25 -0.67 -9.60
N LEU A 25 -0.81 0.14 -9.69
CA LEU A 25 -1.75 0.36 -8.58
C LEU A 25 -2.41 -0.95 -8.13
N CYS A 26 -2.85 -1.80 -9.07
CA CYS A 26 -3.42 -3.11 -8.76
C CYS A 26 -2.42 -4.01 -8.02
N ARG A 27 -1.15 -4.00 -8.44
CA ARG A 27 -0.08 -4.77 -7.78
C ARG A 27 0.16 -4.27 -6.36
N TRP A 28 0.28 -2.95 -6.18
CA TRP A 28 0.47 -2.35 -4.85
C TRP A 28 -0.73 -2.59 -3.94
N GLN A 29 -1.96 -2.48 -4.45
CA GLN A 29 -3.17 -2.79 -3.68
C GLN A 29 -3.08 -4.20 -3.10
N LYS A 30 -2.83 -5.21 -3.95
CA LYS A 30 -2.75 -6.62 -3.51
C LYS A 30 -1.66 -6.84 -2.46
N GLN A 31 -0.48 -6.25 -2.66
CA GLN A 31 0.64 -6.37 -1.72
C GLN A 31 0.31 -5.72 -0.37
N LEU A 32 -0.26 -4.51 -0.39
CA LEU A 32 -0.65 -3.81 0.83
C LEU A 32 -1.76 -4.54 1.58
N GLU A 33 -2.79 -5.05 0.87
CA GLU A 33 -3.84 -5.88 1.44
C GLU A 33 -3.26 -7.11 2.13
N PHE A 34 -2.36 -7.83 1.45
CA PHE A 34 -1.68 -8.99 2.00
C PHE A 34 -0.96 -8.69 3.32
N PHE A 35 -0.07 -7.69 3.34
CA PHE A 35 0.71 -7.41 4.55
C PHE A 35 -0.11 -6.80 5.67
N LEU A 36 -1.06 -5.92 5.37
CA LEU A 36 -1.98 -5.36 6.37
C LEU A 36 -2.91 -6.43 6.97
N TYR A 37 -3.31 -7.42 6.17
CA TYR A 37 -4.06 -8.55 6.69
C TYR A 37 -3.20 -9.40 7.63
N HIS A 38 -1.98 -9.77 7.19
CA HIS A 38 -1.13 -10.65 7.98
C HIS A 38 -0.62 -10.00 9.28
N ILE A 39 -0.34 -8.69 9.29
CA ILE A 39 -0.04 -7.99 10.55
C ILE A 39 -1.22 -8.04 11.51
N CYS A 40 -2.46 -7.90 11.01
CA CYS A 40 -3.64 -8.02 11.85
C CYS A 40 -3.75 -9.44 12.41
N ARG A 41 -3.50 -10.48 11.61
CA ARG A 41 -3.53 -11.87 12.10
C ARG A 41 -2.47 -12.15 13.16
N SER A 42 -1.26 -11.62 13.00
CA SER A 42 -0.14 -11.88 13.92
C SER A 42 -0.25 -11.07 15.22
N VAL A 43 -0.56 -9.77 15.12
CA VAL A 43 -0.43 -8.84 16.25
C VAL A 43 -1.78 -8.46 16.86
N ALA A 44 -2.85 -8.53 16.07
CA ALA A 44 -4.20 -8.13 16.49
C ALA A 44 -5.25 -9.18 16.06
N PRO A 45 -5.10 -10.48 16.40
CA PRO A 45 -5.96 -11.54 15.87
C PRO A 45 -7.45 -11.28 16.14
N ALA A 46 -7.77 -10.69 17.31
CA ALA A 46 -9.12 -10.27 17.66
C ALA A 46 -9.74 -9.29 16.64
N LEU A 47 -8.95 -8.43 16.00
CA LEU A 47 -9.41 -7.52 14.95
C LEU A 47 -9.83 -8.29 13.70
N ALA A 48 -9.02 -9.26 13.29
CA ALA A 48 -9.31 -10.11 12.13
C ALA A 48 -10.55 -10.98 12.38
N ASP A 49 -10.68 -11.53 13.59
CA ASP A 49 -11.81 -12.37 13.98
C ASP A 49 -13.12 -11.56 14.05
N GLN A 50 -13.09 -10.36 14.64
CA GLN A 50 -14.26 -9.46 14.69
C GLN A 50 -14.72 -9.00 13.31
N CYS A 51 -13.79 -8.83 12.37
CA CYS A 51 -14.12 -8.39 11.02
C CYS A 51 -14.48 -9.54 10.07
N HIS A 52 -14.38 -10.80 10.54
CA HIS A 52 -14.65 -12.03 9.78
C HIS A 52 -13.95 -12.09 8.42
N TRP A 53 -12.70 -11.63 8.36
CA TRP A 53 -11.94 -11.62 7.11
C TRP A 53 -11.35 -12.99 6.81
N SER A 54 -11.92 -13.66 5.80
CA SER A 54 -11.47 -14.98 5.34
C SER A 54 -10.15 -14.93 4.56
N CYS A 55 -9.81 -13.80 3.95
CA CYS A 55 -8.57 -13.59 3.20
C CYS A 55 -8.25 -12.08 3.08
N PRO A 56 -7.04 -11.70 2.62
CA PRO A 56 -6.66 -10.31 2.42
C PRO A 56 -7.58 -9.52 1.49
N GLU A 57 -8.02 -10.13 0.39
CA GLU A 57 -8.87 -9.49 -0.62
C GLU A 57 -10.27 -9.19 -0.06
N ALA A 58 -10.81 -10.09 0.76
CA ALA A 58 -12.10 -9.89 1.44
C ALA A 58 -12.03 -8.78 2.49
N ALA A 59 -10.84 -8.48 3.01
CA ALA A 59 -10.63 -7.42 3.97
C ALA A 59 -10.64 -6.04 3.31
N GLU A 60 -10.19 -5.94 2.06
CA GLU A 60 -10.06 -4.71 1.26
C GLU A 60 -9.13 -3.65 1.87
N LEU A 61 -8.30 -3.02 1.03
CA LEU A 61 -7.32 -2.03 1.50
C LEU A 61 -7.95 -0.86 2.29
N SER A 62 -9.14 -0.42 1.87
CA SER A 62 -9.86 0.67 2.53
C SER A 62 -10.25 0.31 3.97
N ARG A 63 -10.84 -0.86 4.19
CA ARG A 63 -11.26 -1.26 5.54
C ARG A 63 -10.07 -1.71 6.39
N LEU A 64 -9.07 -2.37 5.79
CA LEU A 64 -7.82 -2.73 6.49
C LEU A 64 -7.13 -1.50 7.05
N SER A 65 -6.90 -0.49 6.21
CA SER A 65 -6.24 0.74 6.67
C SER A 65 -7.06 1.49 7.73
N GLU A 66 -8.39 1.49 7.67
CA GLU A 66 -9.26 2.01 8.74
C GLU A 66 -9.06 1.29 10.06
N LYS A 67 -9.14 -0.04 10.03
CA LYS A 67 -9.05 -0.87 11.23
C LYS A 67 -7.64 -0.87 11.83
N VAL A 68 -6.61 -0.85 11.00
CA VAL A 68 -5.22 -0.68 11.45
C VAL A 68 -5.03 0.70 12.09
N THR A 69 -5.55 1.77 11.50
CA THR A 69 -5.52 3.11 12.12
C THR A 69 -6.22 3.12 13.49
N GLU A 70 -7.45 2.61 13.57
CA GLU A 70 -8.21 2.56 14.82
C GLU A 70 -7.48 1.75 15.89
N PHE A 71 -7.02 0.56 15.54
CA PHE A 71 -6.42 -0.36 16.48
C PHE A 71 -5.03 0.13 16.91
N PHE A 72 -4.11 0.29 15.97
CA PHE A 72 -2.72 0.59 16.28
C PHE A 72 -2.55 2.07 16.63
N CYS A 73 -3.01 3.00 15.78
CA CYS A 73 -2.67 4.41 15.94
C CYS A 73 -3.44 5.08 17.08
N PHE A 74 -4.66 4.64 17.38
CA PHE A 74 -5.50 5.28 18.40
C PHE A 74 -5.59 4.50 19.71
N LYS A 75 -5.79 3.18 19.66
CA LYS A 75 -6.02 2.36 20.87
C LYS A 75 -4.74 1.78 21.46
N HIS A 76 -3.72 1.49 20.65
CA HIS A 76 -2.51 0.77 21.08
C HIS A 76 -1.22 1.59 20.88
N LYS A 77 -1.27 2.90 21.17
CA LYS A 77 -0.10 3.79 21.03
C LYS A 77 1.17 3.31 21.76
N LYS A 78 1.02 2.68 22.93
CA LYS A 78 2.14 2.12 23.70
C LYS A 78 2.85 0.97 22.97
N TYR A 79 2.15 0.25 22.10
CA TYR A 79 2.74 -0.83 21.31
C TYR A 79 3.76 -0.31 20.30
N PHE A 80 3.47 0.83 19.65
CA PHE A 80 4.44 1.51 18.79
C PHE A 80 5.73 1.84 19.53
N GLN A 81 5.63 2.37 20.74
CA GLN A 81 6.78 2.73 21.57
C GLN A 81 7.63 1.49 21.91
N SER A 82 6.99 0.35 22.24
CA SER A 82 7.73 -0.89 22.47
C SER A 82 8.41 -1.45 21.22
N CYS A 83 7.91 -1.13 20.03
CA CYS A 83 8.54 -1.44 18.74
C CYS A 83 9.58 -0.38 18.32
N GLY A 84 9.93 0.55 19.22
CA GLY A 84 10.87 1.64 18.97
C GLY A 84 10.35 2.71 18.00
N ILE A 85 9.05 2.75 17.71
CA ILE A 85 8.44 3.71 16.79
C ILE A 85 8.01 4.94 17.57
N THR A 86 8.48 6.11 17.12
CA THR A 86 8.21 7.41 17.73
C THR A 86 6.78 7.88 17.47
N GLU A 87 6.33 8.89 18.22
CA GLU A 87 5.03 9.51 17.98
C GLU A 87 4.93 10.15 16.59
N TYR A 88 6.00 10.82 16.13
CA TYR A 88 6.09 11.40 14.80
C TYR A 88 5.93 10.34 13.71
N GLU A 89 6.65 9.21 13.82
CA GLU A 89 6.53 8.10 12.86
C GLU A 89 5.12 7.49 12.87
N ARG A 90 4.49 7.37 14.04
CA ARG A 90 3.10 6.89 14.17
C ARG A 90 2.11 7.82 13.46
N GLU A 91 2.28 9.13 13.60
CA GLU A 91 1.42 10.12 12.95
C GLU A 91 1.59 10.12 11.43
N ALA A 92 2.84 10.06 10.97
CA ALA A 92 3.16 9.88 9.56
C ALA A 92 2.55 8.58 9.01
N PHE A 93 2.70 7.46 9.74
CA PHE A 93 2.08 6.19 9.38
C PHE A 93 0.55 6.29 9.28
N CYS A 94 -0.11 7.03 10.19
CA CYS A 94 -1.55 7.26 10.13
C CYS A 94 -1.96 8.04 8.86
N SER A 95 -1.18 9.05 8.49
CA SER A 95 -1.38 9.81 7.24
C SER A 95 -1.17 8.94 6.01
N ASP A 96 -0.15 8.08 6.02
CA ASP A 96 0.14 7.18 4.91
C ASP A 96 -0.91 6.08 4.77
N LEU A 97 -1.45 5.55 5.87
CA LEU A 97 -2.60 4.65 5.84
C LEU A 97 -3.81 5.29 5.17
N HIS A 98 -4.02 6.59 5.33
CA HIS A 98 -5.07 7.31 4.61
C HIS A 98 -4.71 7.48 3.12
N SER A 99 -3.45 7.79 2.80
CA SER A 99 -2.93 7.93 1.43
C SER A 99 -3.11 6.64 0.63
N ILE A 100 -2.75 5.48 1.18
CA ILE A 100 -2.85 4.19 0.47
C ILE A 100 -4.29 3.74 0.20
N ARG A 101 -5.30 4.27 0.90
CA ARG A 101 -6.72 4.02 0.55
C ARG A 101 -7.04 4.47 -0.85
N GLN A 102 -6.41 5.56 -1.28
CA GLN A 102 -6.61 6.12 -2.61
C GLN A 102 -6.07 5.20 -3.70
N ILE A 103 -5.07 4.35 -3.40
CA ILE A 103 -4.56 3.35 -4.36
C ILE A 103 -5.70 2.40 -4.78
N ARG A 104 -6.49 1.88 -3.83
CA ARG A 104 -7.64 1.03 -4.14
C ARG A 104 -8.70 1.79 -4.93
N HIS A 105 -9.01 3.03 -4.54
CA HIS A 105 -9.98 3.85 -5.26
C HIS A 105 -9.57 4.00 -6.73
N CYS A 106 -8.32 4.38 -6.99
CA CYS A 106 -7.80 4.53 -8.34
C CYS A 106 -7.75 3.20 -9.12
N ALA A 107 -7.34 2.11 -8.47
CA ALA A 107 -7.27 0.79 -9.10
C ALA A 107 -8.65 0.23 -9.47
N VAL A 108 -9.62 0.27 -8.55
CA VAL A 108 -10.97 -0.29 -8.76
C VAL A 108 -11.78 0.55 -9.76
N HIS A 109 -11.71 1.88 -9.63
CA HIS A 109 -12.49 2.79 -10.48
C HIS A 109 -11.73 3.24 -11.73
N ARG A 110 -10.53 2.68 -11.99
CA ARG A 110 -9.70 3.00 -13.16
C ARG A 110 -9.44 4.50 -13.30
N VAL A 111 -9.23 5.18 -12.18
CA VAL A 111 -8.99 6.64 -12.17
C VAL A 111 -7.58 6.89 -12.69
N PRO A 112 -7.40 7.71 -13.75
CA PRO A 112 -6.08 8.09 -14.22
C PRO A 112 -5.30 8.84 -13.14
N VAL A 113 -4.02 8.50 -12.99
CA VAL A 113 -3.11 9.17 -12.05
C VAL A 113 -1.84 9.61 -12.78
N ASN A 114 -1.31 10.76 -12.40
CA ASN A 114 -0.05 11.27 -12.96
C ASN A 114 1.16 10.70 -12.20
N ALA A 115 2.37 10.89 -12.76
CA ALA A 115 3.62 10.41 -12.17
C ALA A 115 3.86 10.93 -10.74
N ALA A 116 3.53 12.20 -10.47
CA ALA A 116 3.66 12.78 -9.13
C ALA A 116 2.78 12.06 -8.09
N THR A 117 1.58 11.65 -8.48
CA THR A 117 0.64 10.90 -7.63
C THR A 117 1.14 9.48 -7.40
N ILE A 118 1.65 8.80 -8.44
CA ILE A 118 2.31 7.49 -8.32
C ILE A 118 3.48 7.56 -7.34
N ALA A 119 4.37 8.55 -7.48
CA ALA A 119 5.51 8.72 -6.59
C ALA A 119 5.07 8.99 -5.14
N LYS A 120 3.98 9.75 -4.93
CA LYS A 120 3.38 9.95 -3.60
C LYS A 120 2.90 8.63 -3.01
N TYR A 121 2.14 7.84 -3.76
CA TYR A 121 1.64 6.54 -3.31
C TYR A 121 2.76 5.55 -3.02
N ALA A 122 3.80 5.51 -3.86
CA ALA A 122 4.99 4.70 -3.63
C ALA A 122 5.64 5.02 -2.28
N ARG A 123 5.87 6.31 -1.98
CA ARG A 123 6.44 6.74 -0.70
C ARG A 123 5.57 6.35 0.50
N SER A 124 4.26 6.57 0.41
CA SER A 124 3.33 6.18 1.47
C SER A 124 3.30 4.66 1.67
N ALA A 125 3.22 3.88 0.60
CA ALA A 125 3.23 2.41 0.65
C ALA A 125 4.54 1.89 1.25
N HIS A 126 5.68 2.43 0.81
CA HIS A 126 7.00 2.10 1.34
C HIS A 126 7.08 2.36 2.84
N HIS A 127 6.68 3.56 3.29
CA HIS A 127 6.72 3.90 4.71
C HIS A 127 5.78 3.00 5.53
N VAL A 128 4.57 2.72 5.03
CA VAL A 128 3.64 1.76 5.66
C VAL A 128 4.31 0.40 5.84
N LEU A 129 4.88 -0.17 4.78
CA LEU A 129 5.52 -1.49 4.84
C LEU A 129 6.73 -1.53 5.80
N ALA A 130 7.52 -0.46 5.84
CA ALA A 130 8.65 -0.35 6.77
C ALA A 130 8.18 -0.33 8.24
N ILE A 131 7.07 0.36 8.53
CA ILE A 131 6.46 0.37 9.86
C ILE A 131 5.83 -0.99 10.19
N LEU A 132 5.12 -1.63 9.26
CA LEU A 132 4.56 -2.97 9.46
C LEU A 132 5.63 -4.00 9.80
N LYS A 133 6.77 -3.93 9.12
CA LYS A 133 7.94 -4.78 9.41
C LYS A 133 8.33 -4.67 10.88
N ARG A 134 8.41 -3.45 11.43
CA ARG A 134 8.75 -3.21 12.85
C ARG A 134 7.63 -3.61 13.81
N LEU A 135 6.38 -3.36 13.44
CA LEU A 135 5.22 -3.74 14.25
C LEU A 135 5.02 -5.25 14.33
N GLY A 136 5.42 -6.02 13.32
CA GLY A 136 5.10 -7.45 13.23
C GLY A 136 5.83 -8.36 14.19
N GLY A 137 6.85 -7.85 14.89
CA GLY A 137 7.69 -8.66 15.77
C GLY A 137 8.36 -9.82 15.03
N THR A 138 8.88 -10.78 15.78
CA THR A 138 9.70 -11.87 15.24
C THR A 138 8.94 -12.78 14.27
N GLU A 139 7.73 -13.21 14.63
CA GLU A 139 6.96 -14.17 13.82
C GLU A 139 6.63 -13.63 12.42
N PHE A 140 6.19 -12.38 12.33
CA PHE A 140 5.91 -11.74 11.05
C PHE A 140 7.19 -11.55 10.22
N GLN A 141 8.31 -11.24 10.88
CA GLN A 141 9.61 -11.04 10.23
C GLN A 141 10.16 -12.34 9.65
N GLU A 142 10.04 -13.44 10.38
CA GLU A 142 10.45 -14.75 9.90
C GLU A 142 9.59 -15.21 8.72
N ALA A 143 8.27 -14.99 8.79
CA ALA A 143 7.35 -15.39 7.73
C ALA A 143 7.44 -14.50 6.49
N PHE A 144 7.59 -13.18 6.67
CA PHE A 144 7.35 -12.19 5.61
C PHE A 144 8.44 -11.13 5.46
N GLY A 145 9.42 -11.05 6.36
CA GLY A 145 10.42 -9.97 6.39
C GLY A 145 11.22 -9.83 5.09
N GLY A 146 11.56 -10.97 4.46
CA GLY A 146 12.19 -11.00 3.14
C GLY A 146 11.28 -10.49 2.02
N LEU A 147 10.01 -10.91 2.03
CA LEU A 147 9.01 -10.48 1.04
C LEU A 147 8.71 -8.99 1.17
N VAL A 148 8.57 -8.46 2.39
CA VAL A 148 8.38 -7.03 2.64
C VAL A 148 9.56 -6.23 2.09
N SER A 149 10.79 -6.68 2.36
CA SER A 149 12.01 -6.04 1.85
C SER A 149 12.07 -6.04 0.31
N LEU A 150 11.70 -7.15 -0.33
CA LEU A 150 11.62 -7.23 -1.78
C LEU A 150 10.57 -6.27 -2.34
N VAL A 151 9.38 -6.23 -1.76
CA VAL A 151 8.30 -5.33 -2.22
C VAL A 151 8.70 -3.87 -2.08
N ILE A 152 9.29 -3.50 -0.94
CA ILE A 152 9.87 -2.17 -0.71
C ILE A 152 10.87 -1.80 -1.81
N PHE A 153 11.77 -2.71 -2.18
CA PHE A 153 12.76 -2.49 -3.23
C PHE A 153 12.09 -2.27 -4.61
N THR A 154 11.03 -3.00 -4.93
CA THR A 154 10.29 -2.86 -6.19
C THR A 154 9.32 -1.67 -6.25
N MET A 155 9.17 -0.94 -5.15
CA MET A 155 8.33 0.27 -5.07
C MET A 155 9.13 1.55 -5.27
N THR A 156 10.41 1.48 -5.67
CA THR A 156 11.23 2.67 -5.87
C THR A 156 10.74 3.50 -7.06
N PRO A 157 10.65 4.83 -6.92
CA PRO A 157 10.13 5.72 -7.97
C PRO A 157 11.03 5.82 -9.21
N ASP A 158 12.27 5.32 -9.15
CA ASP A 158 13.29 5.51 -10.20
C ASP A 158 12.90 4.85 -11.54
N GLU A 159 11.86 4.00 -11.56
CA GLU A 159 11.30 3.40 -12.78
C GLU A 159 10.29 4.30 -13.52
N PHE A 160 9.95 5.49 -13.00
CA PHE A 160 8.83 6.31 -13.50
C PHE A 160 9.16 7.78 -13.81
N CYS A 161 10.44 8.14 -13.86
CA CYS A 161 10.95 9.44 -14.33
C CYS A 161 11.43 9.35 -15.78
#